data_AF-A0A1A8V9P0-F1
#
_entry.id   AF-A0A1A8V9P0-F1
#
_cell.length_a   1.000
_cell.length_b   1.000
_cell.length_c   1.000
_cell.angle_alpha   90.00
_cell.angle_beta   90.00
_cell.angle_gamma   90.00
#
_symmetry.space_group_name_H-M   'P 1'
#
loop_
_entity.id
_entity.type
_entity.pdbx_description
1 polymer ?
#
loop_
_entity_poly.entity_id
_entity_poly.type
_entity_poly.pdbx_seq_one_letter_code
_entity_poly.pdbx_strand_id
1 'polypeptide(L)'
;RRPHTHLSPGGGSGNGGLCSGGSGCGSRTHREGPGLQRHLFGSRFLLQWKHFGLFLVWFAGVGASPYVMNCNVTIDTQDIRIGRSVAMAIRESTPGGIPGLQVLALPHEGAVEIACNVESVTDPPPGHLTDQPWPSFSVDGQPYFHASASLITTRVAELAGRWGVGLKGTALVGFSP
;
A
#
# COMPACT_ATOMS: atom_id res chain seq x y z
N ARG A 1 -10.69 37.72 43.99
CA ARG A 1 -11.04 37.30 45.36
C ARG A 1 -10.48 35.89 45.60
N ARG A 2 -9.40 35.74 46.38
CA ARG A 2 -9.18 34.56 47.25
C ARG A 2 -9.89 34.83 48.60
N PRO A 3 -10.14 33.82 49.43
CA PRO A 3 -9.18 33.47 50.52
C PRO A 3 -9.04 31.94 50.80
N HIS A 4 -7.84 31.41 51.09
CA HIS A 4 -7.30 30.92 52.40
C HIS A 4 -7.95 29.61 52.91
N THR A 5 -7.31 28.54 53.42
CA THR A 5 -6.10 28.28 54.26
C THR A 5 -5.82 26.73 54.22
N HIS A 6 -4.59 26.21 54.10
CA HIS A 6 -3.53 25.91 55.12
C HIS A 6 -3.67 24.55 55.87
N LEU A 7 -2.65 23.67 55.77
CA LEU A 7 -1.98 22.86 56.84
C LEU A 7 -1.27 21.57 56.33
N SER A 8 0.07 21.65 56.21
CA SER A 8 1.16 20.83 56.82
C SER A 8 1.16 19.28 56.99
N PRO A 9 2.36 18.66 57.19
CA PRO A 9 2.75 17.37 56.59
C PRO A 9 3.10 16.21 57.57
N GLY A 10 3.38 15.03 57.01
CA GLY A 10 4.17 13.92 57.60
C GLY A 10 4.60 13.00 56.44
N GLY A 11 5.74 12.30 56.39
CA GLY A 11 6.77 11.91 57.34
C GLY A 11 7.21 10.48 56.96
N GLY A 12 8.52 10.22 56.83
CA GLY A 12 9.11 8.87 56.68
C GLY A 12 9.96 8.71 55.40
N SER A 13 11.29 8.75 55.51
CA SER A 13 12.21 7.60 55.70
C SER A 13 12.55 6.92 54.36
N GLY A 14 13.78 6.72 53.89
CA GLY A 14 15.15 6.83 54.40
C GLY A 14 16.06 5.99 53.46
N ASN A 15 17.35 6.33 53.39
CA ASN A 15 18.46 5.64 52.69
C ASN A 15 18.45 5.65 51.15
N GLY A 16 19.54 5.90 50.44
CA GLY A 16 20.96 6.05 50.75
C GLY A 16 21.74 5.76 49.46
N GLY A 17 22.84 6.47 49.21
CA GLY A 17 23.74 6.14 48.08
C GLY A 17 24.38 7.36 47.41
N LEU A 18 25.51 7.80 47.95
CA LEU A 18 26.51 8.58 47.22
C LEU A 18 27.14 7.72 46.12
N CYS A 19 27.47 8.32 44.97
CA CYS A 19 28.83 8.34 44.40
C CYS A 19 28.88 9.17 43.10
N SER A 20 29.45 10.36 43.26
CA SER A 20 30.33 11.16 42.39
C SER A 20 30.67 10.69 40.97
N GLY A 21 30.52 11.64 40.03
CA GLY A 21 31.66 12.19 39.28
C GLY A 21 31.91 11.65 37.86
N GLY A 22 32.07 12.58 36.89
CA GLY A 22 32.90 12.33 35.72
C GLY A 22 32.39 12.89 34.38
N SER A 23 32.86 14.10 34.06
CA SER A 23 32.90 14.79 32.77
C SER A 23 33.12 13.92 31.53
N GLY A 24 32.49 14.27 30.40
CA GLY A 24 32.81 13.72 29.09
C GLY A 24 32.18 14.49 27.93
N CYS A 25 33.04 15.06 27.10
CA CYS A 25 32.81 15.95 25.96
C CYS A 25 32.49 15.17 24.66
N GLY A 26 31.71 15.77 23.74
CA GLY A 26 31.50 15.32 22.35
C GLY A 26 30.55 14.11 22.22
N SER A 27 29.69 13.96 21.21
CA SER A 27 29.72 14.47 19.85
C SER A 27 28.31 14.39 19.28
N ARG A 28 27.97 15.39 18.47
CA ARG A 28 26.78 15.50 17.63
C ARG A 28 26.62 14.22 16.78
N THR A 29 25.65 13.36 17.09
CA THR A 29 25.23 12.29 16.17
C THR A 29 24.06 12.76 15.33
N HIS A 30 24.31 12.66 14.04
CA HIS A 30 23.50 13.08 12.91
C HIS A 30 22.21 12.25 12.86
N ARG A 31 21.10 12.90 12.49
CA ARG A 31 19.87 12.23 12.06
C ARG A 31 20.21 11.28 10.91
N GLU A 32 19.97 9.99 11.11
CA GLU A 32 19.76 9.06 10.00
C GLU A 32 18.26 9.04 9.71
N GLY A 33 17.89 9.56 8.54
CA GLY A 33 16.53 9.49 8.03
C GLY A 33 16.18 8.07 7.58
N PRO A 34 14.89 7.73 7.46
CA PRO A 34 14.49 6.45 6.92
C PRO A 34 15.00 6.34 5.47
N GLY A 35 15.85 5.33 5.25
CA GLY A 35 16.39 4.97 3.95
C GLY A 35 15.26 4.78 2.96
N LEU A 36 15.21 5.65 1.96
CA LEU A 36 14.38 5.51 0.78
C LEU A 36 14.86 4.23 0.05
N GLN A 37 14.25 3.09 0.34
CA GLN A 37 14.39 1.87 -0.46
C GLN A 37 13.86 2.17 -1.86
N ARG A 38 14.73 2.65 -2.74
CA ARG A 38 14.55 2.63 -4.19
C ARG A 38 14.74 1.18 -4.63
N HIS A 39 13.72 0.35 -4.46
CA HIS A 39 13.67 -0.97 -5.06
C HIS A 39 13.09 -0.88 -6.47
N LEU A 40 13.74 -1.60 -7.38
CA LEU A 40 13.52 -1.71 -8.81
C LEU A 40 12.17 -2.39 -9.13
N PHE A 41 11.05 -1.82 -8.70
CA PHE A 41 9.71 -2.39 -8.92
C PHE A 41 9.25 -2.28 -10.39
N GLY A 42 9.65 -1.21 -11.10
CA GLY A 42 9.29 -1.02 -12.51
C GLY A 42 9.85 -2.09 -13.47
N SER A 43 10.96 -2.73 -13.10
CA SER A 43 11.65 -3.70 -13.97
C SER A 43 10.95 -5.05 -14.03
N ARG A 44 10.23 -5.48 -12.98
CA ARG A 44 9.55 -6.79 -12.97
C ARG A 44 8.20 -6.77 -13.67
N PHE A 45 7.49 -5.65 -13.62
CA PHE A 45 6.16 -5.51 -14.22
C PHE A 45 6.22 -5.47 -15.76
N LEU A 46 7.22 -4.78 -16.33
CA LEU A 46 7.51 -4.81 -17.77
C LEU A 46 8.13 -6.14 -18.24
N LEU A 47 8.84 -6.88 -17.37
CA LEU A 47 9.40 -8.20 -17.72
C LEU A 47 8.36 -9.32 -17.71
N GLN A 48 7.23 -9.17 -17.01
CA GLN A 48 6.26 -10.26 -16.95
C GLN A 48 5.52 -10.48 -18.29
N TRP A 49 5.42 -9.45 -19.12
CA TRP A 49 4.99 -9.60 -20.51
C TRP A 49 6.06 -10.24 -21.43
N LYS A 50 7.32 -10.33 -21.00
CA LYS A 50 8.42 -10.86 -21.82
C LYS A 50 8.59 -12.39 -21.78
N HIS A 51 7.97 -13.11 -20.86
CA HIS A 51 8.21 -14.56 -20.72
C HIS A 51 7.36 -15.46 -21.64
N PHE A 52 6.45 -14.90 -22.46
CA PHE A 52 5.86 -15.62 -23.59
C PHE A 52 6.79 -15.53 -24.81
N GLY A 53 7.90 -16.25 -24.76
CA GLY A 53 8.87 -16.30 -25.85
C GLY A 53 8.43 -17.21 -26.99
N LEU A 54 8.12 -16.62 -28.15
CA LEU A 54 8.41 -17.23 -29.46
C LEU A 54 8.79 -16.11 -30.43
N PHE A 55 9.85 -16.32 -31.21
CA PHE A 55 10.45 -15.38 -32.16
C PHE A 55 9.41 -14.75 -33.11
N LEU A 56 8.91 -13.57 -32.75
CA LEU A 56 8.03 -12.75 -33.56
C LEU A 56 8.56 -11.31 -33.52
N VAL A 57 8.61 -10.69 -34.69
CA VAL A 57 8.96 -9.27 -34.86
C VAL A 57 8.20 -8.44 -33.82
N TRP A 58 8.91 -7.58 -33.09
CA TRP A 58 8.32 -6.75 -32.02
C TRP A 58 7.38 -5.73 -32.66
N PHE A 59 6.07 -5.94 -32.51
CA PHE A 59 5.06 -4.97 -32.93
C PHE A 59 4.83 -4.00 -31.76
N ALA A 60 5.28 -2.76 -31.90
CA ALA A 60 4.98 -1.71 -30.95
C ALA A 60 3.67 -1.01 -31.37
N GLY A 61 2.59 -1.28 -30.64
CA GLY A 61 1.37 -0.48 -30.72
C GLY A 61 1.51 0.80 -29.90
N VAL A 62 1.06 1.93 -30.43
CA VAL A 62 0.91 3.18 -29.68
C VAL A 62 -0.58 3.39 -29.39
N GLY A 63 -0.90 3.74 -28.15
CA GLY A 63 -2.25 4.05 -27.71
C GLY A 63 -2.24 5.15 -26.64
N ALA A 64 -3.42 5.69 -26.34
CA ALA A 64 -3.62 6.65 -25.27
C ALA A 64 -4.62 6.08 -24.26
N SER A 65 -4.30 6.19 -22.97
CA SER A 65 -5.21 5.92 -21.87
C SER A 65 -5.19 7.13 -20.93
N PRO A 66 -6.34 7.60 -20.41
CA PRO A 66 -6.42 8.83 -19.62
C PRO A 66 -5.55 8.78 -18.36
N TYR A 67 -5.52 7.64 -17.66
CA TYR A 67 -4.64 7.39 -16.53
C TYR A 67 -4.53 5.90 -16.21
N VAL A 68 -3.32 5.46 -15.86
CA VAL A 68 -3.06 4.12 -15.30
C VAL A 68 -2.12 4.24 -14.11
N MET A 69 -2.48 3.61 -12.99
CA MET A 69 -1.55 3.38 -11.87
C MET A 69 -1.35 1.92 -11.59
N ASN A 70 -0.18 1.59 -11.04
CA ASN A 70 0.09 0.26 -10.56
C ASN A 70 0.02 0.23 -9.02
N CYS A 71 -0.77 -0.68 -8.48
CA CYS A 71 -0.92 -0.94 -7.05
C CYS A 71 -0.66 -2.43 -6.78
N ASN A 72 0.45 -2.71 -6.10
CA ASN A 72 0.81 -4.06 -5.67
C ASN A 72 0.52 -4.21 -4.18
N VAL A 73 -0.19 -5.26 -3.80
CA VAL A 73 -0.46 -5.60 -2.39
C VAL A 73 0.15 -6.97 -2.10
N THR A 74 1.06 -7.04 -1.14
CA THR A 74 1.72 -8.30 -0.77
C THR A 74 0.98 -8.96 0.39
N ILE A 75 0.61 -10.22 0.22
CA ILE A 75 -0.03 -11.06 1.24
C ILE A 75 1.00 -12.03 1.85
N ASP A 76 0.89 -12.29 3.15
CA ASP A 76 1.85 -13.11 3.90
C ASP A 76 1.60 -14.62 3.73
N THR A 77 1.77 -15.11 2.51
CA THR A 77 1.70 -16.53 2.20
C THR A 77 2.60 -16.85 1.02
N GLN A 78 3.12 -18.08 0.96
CA GLN A 78 3.78 -18.61 -0.23
C GLN A 78 2.81 -19.39 -1.13
N ASP A 79 1.57 -19.62 -0.68
CA ASP A 79 0.57 -20.34 -1.46
C ASP A 79 -0.04 -19.42 -2.54
N ILE A 80 0.49 -19.57 -3.75
CA ILE A 80 0.03 -18.82 -4.93
C ILE A 80 -1.44 -19.08 -5.28
N ARG A 81 -2.04 -20.20 -4.83
CA ARG A 81 -3.45 -20.50 -5.08
C ARG A 81 -4.35 -19.53 -4.32
N ILE A 82 -3.97 -19.16 -3.10
CA ILE A 82 -4.67 -18.13 -2.31
C ILE A 82 -4.61 -16.80 -3.07
N GLY A 83 -3.41 -16.38 -3.50
CA GLY A 83 -3.27 -15.13 -4.26
C GLY A 83 -4.06 -15.12 -5.56
N ARG A 84 -4.04 -16.20 -6.33
CA ARG A 84 -4.87 -16.33 -7.55
C ARG A 84 -6.36 -16.22 -7.25
N SER A 85 -6.81 -16.79 -6.13
CA SER A 85 -8.22 -16.70 -5.72
C SER A 85 -8.61 -15.27 -5.36
N VAL A 86 -7.73 -14.54 -4.65
CA VAL A 86 -7.90 -13.11 -4.37
C VAL A 86 -7.92 -12.28 -5.66
N ALA A 87 -6.93 -12.47 -6.55
CA ALA A 87 -6.85 -11.77 -7.83
C ALA A 87 -8.10 -11.99 -8.71
N MET A 88 -8.56 -13.24 -8.78
CA MET A 88 -9.79 -13.59 -9.51
C MET A 88 -11.04 -12.95 -8.93
N ALA A 89 -11.11 -12.73 -7.61
CA ALA A 89 -12.27 -12.12 -6.97
C ALA A 89 -12.34 -10.60 -7.15
N ILE A 90 -11.19 -9.91 -7.32
CA ILE A 90 -11.16 -8.45 -7.41
C ILE A 90 -11.03 -7.90 -8.84
N ARG A 91 -10.60 -8.70 -9.81
CA ARG A 91 -10.49 -8.27 -11.21
C ARG A 91 -11.84 -7.81 -11.77
N GLU A 92 -11.84 -6.82 -12.65
CA GLU A 92 -13.11 -6.25 -13.16
C GLU A 92 -13.99 -7.27 -13.87
N SER A 93 -13.39 -8.25 -14.55
CA SER A 93 -14.10 -9.26 -15.34
C SER A 93 -14.87 -10.28 -14.50
N THR A 94 -14.82 -10.17 -13.18
CA THR A 94 -15.59 -10.99 -12.25
C THR A 94 -16.78 -10.20 -11.74
N PRO A 95 -17.99 -10.77 -11.68
CA PRO A 95 -19.14 -10.11 -11.06
C PRO A 95 -18.83 -9.66 -9.62
N GLY A 96 -19.01 -8.38 -9.34
CA GLY A 96 -18.64 -7.78 -8.04
C GLY A 96 -17.15 -7.46 -7.88
N GLY A 97 -16.36 -7.57 -8.94
CA GLY A 97 -14.99 -7.08 -9.02
C GLY A 97 -14.92 -5.56 -9.07
N ILE A 98 -13.70 -5.03 -9.03
CA ILE A 98 -13.45 -3.58 -9.01
C ILE A 98 -13.34 -3.10 -10.48
N PRO A 99 -14.18 -2.15 -10.93
CA PRO A 99 -14.07 -1.57 -12.28
C PRO A 99 -12.67 -0.98 -12.57
N GLY A 100 -12.17 -1.19 -13.78
CA GLY A 100 -10.87 -0.70 -14.23
C GLY A 100 -9.68 -1.46 -13.63
N LEU A 101 -9.91 -2.53 -12.86
CA LEU A 101 -8.86 -3.26 -12.17
C LEU A 101 -8.45 -4.52 -12.94
N GLN A 102 -7.24 -4.51 -13.48
CA GLN A 102 -6.58 -5.69 -14.04
C GLN A 102 -5.60 -6.24 -13.00
N VAL A 103 -5.68 -7.54 -12.70
CA VAL A 103 -4.95 -8.12 -11.57
C VAL A 103 -4.32 -9.45 -11.91
N LEU A 104 -3.11 -9.65 -11.39
CA LEU A 104 -2.40 -10.94 -11.38
C LEU A 104 -1.89 -11.25 -9.97
N ALA A 105 -1.68 -12.53 -9.69
CA ALA A 105 -1.02 -12.98 -8.47
C ALA A 105 0.33 -13.62 -8.80
N LEU A 106 1.38 -13.16 -8.11
CA LEU A 106 2.78 -13.45 -8.44
C LEU A 106 3.54 -13.93 -7.19
N PRO A 107 4.43 -14.93 -7.30
CA PRO A 107 5.40 -15.18 -6.25
C PRO A 107 6.37 -13.99 -6.13
N HIS A 108 6.58 -13.48 -4.91
CA HIS A 108 7.49 -12.37 -4.64
C HIS A 108 8.13 -12.53 -3.26
N GLU A 109 9.46 -12.68 -3.21
CA GLU A 109 10.26 -12.67 -1.97
C GLU A 109 9.71 -13.55 -0.81
N GLY A 110 9.37 -14.80 -1.11
CA GLY A 110 8.81 -15.72 -0.09
C GLY A 110 7.40 -15.33 0.37
N ALA A 111 6.70 -14.53 -0.43
CA ALA A 111 5.32 -14.11 -0.28
C ALA A 111 4.60 -14.18 -1.64
N VAL A 112 3.34 -13.74 -1.66
CA VAL A 112 2.56 -13.58 -2.89
C VAL A 112 2.17 -12.12 -3.03
N GLU A 113 2.44 -11.55 -4.19
CA GLU A 113 2.08 -10.19 -4.58
C GLU A 113 0.82 -10.22 -5.45
N ILE A 114 -0.18 -9.43 -5.06
CA ILE A 114 -1.38 -9.14 -5.84
C ILE A 114 -1.08 -7.87 -6.63
N ALA A 115 -0.66 -8.06 -7.88
CA ALA A 115 -0.18 -7.01 -8.74
C ALA A 115 -1.32 -6.46 -9.59
N CYS A 116 -1.64 -5.17 -9.43
CA CYS A 116 -2.82 -4.57 -10.04
C CYS A 116 -2.44 -3.38 -10.93
N ASN A 117 -2.95 -3.37 -12.16
CA ASN A 117 -3.11 -2.14 -12.93
C ASN A 117 -4.50 -1.58 -12.67
N VAL A 118 -4.56 -0.29 -12.38
CA VAL A 118 -5.79 0.46 -12.18
C VAL A 118 -5.92 1.44 -13.32
N GLU A 119 -6.86 1.17 -14.21
CA GLU A 119 -7.24 2.06 -15.30
C GLU A 119 -8.35 3.01 -14.85
N SER A 120 -8.39 4.19 -15.45
CA SER A 120 -9.51 5.11 -15.28
C SER A 120 -10.75 4.62 -16.01
N VAL A 121 -11.91 4.72 -15.35
CA VAL A 121 -13.24 4.41 -15.91
C VAL A 121 -14.08 5.69 -16.00
N THR A 122 -15.01 5.74 -16.94
CA THR A 122 -15.92 6.88 -17.12
C THR A 122 -17.17 6.78 -16.25
N ASP A 123 -17.53 5.57 -15.84
CA ASP A 123 -18.69 5.34 -14.98
C ASP A 123 -18.34 5.65 -13.52
N PRO A 124 -19.25 6.29 -12.77
CA PRO A 124 -19.04 6.53 -11.35
C PRO A 124 -18.93 5.21 -10.59
N PRO A 125 -18.20 5.20 -9.45
CA PRO A 125 -17.97 3.99 -8.70
C PRO A 125 -19.27 3.36 -8.20
N PRO A 126 -19.38 2.02 -8.23
CA PRO A 126 -20.47 1.32 -7.58
C PRO A 126 -20.50 1.64 -6.09
N GLY A 127 -21.61 2.19 -5.60
CA GLY A 127 -21.73 2.65 -4.19
C GLY A 127 -21.58 1.56 -3.13
N HIS A 128 -21.58 0.27 -3.52
CA HIS A 128 -21.37 -0.84 -2.59
C HIS A 128 -19.88 -1.18 -2.35
N LEU A 129 -18.96 -0.62 -3.13
CA LEU A 129 -17.53 -0.95 -3.02
C LEU A 129 -16.80 -0.12 -1.96
N THR A 130 -17.25 1.10 -1.69
CA THR A 130 -16.64 2.00 -0.70
C THR A 130 -17.57 3.15 -0.35
N ASP A 131 -17.58 3.53 0.94
CA ASP A 131 -18.28 4.73 1.42
C ASP A 131 -17.51 6.03 1.06
N GLN A 132 -16.23 5.91 0.71
CA GLN A 132 -15.40 7.02 0.24
C GLN A 132 -15.52 7.19 -1.29
N PRO A 133 -15.65 8.43 -1.79
CA PRO A 133 -15.66 8.69 -3.21
C PRO A 133 -14.34 8.27 -3.84
N TRP A 134 -14.40 7.73 -5.05
CA TRP A 134 -13.20 7.44 -5.83
C TRP A 134 -12.52 8.75 -6.22
N PRO A 135 -11.17 8.80 -6.26
CA PRO A 135 -10.45 9.87 -6.92
C PRO A 135 -10.96 10.07 -8.35
N SER A 136 -11.07 11.33 -8.76
CA SER A 136 -11.57 11.70 -10.08
C SER A 136 -10.77 12.84 -10.69
N PHE A 137 -10.66 12.84 -12.01
CA PHE A 137 -10.07 13.92 -12.79
C PHE A 137 -10.88 14.10 -14.08
N SER A 138 -10.64 15.19 -14.82
CA SER A 138 -11.34 15.46 -16.08
C SER A 138 -10.37 15.66 -17.22
N VAL A 139 -10.66 15.05 -18.37
CA VAL A 139 -9.95 15.27 -19.64
C VAL A 139 -10.98 15.76 -20.65
N ASP A 140 -10.76 16.95 -21.20
CA ASP A 140 -11.69 17.59 -22.15
C ASP A 140 -13.15 17.67 -21.66
N GLY A 141 -13.32 17.88 -20.35
CA GLY A 141 -14.63 17.95 -19.69
C GLY A 141 -15.30 16.60 -19.43
N GLN A 142 -14.71 15.48 -19.86
CA GLN A 142 -15.17 14.13 -19.50
C GLN A 142 -14.60 13.72 -18.14
N PRO A 143 -15.43 13.32 -17.17
CA PRO A 143 -14.96 12.83 -15.89
C PRO A 143 -14.43 11.40 -16.00
N TYR A 144 -13.35 11.14 -15.27
CA TYR A 144 -12.73 9.83 -15.11
C TYR A 144 -12.55 9.53 -13.64
N PHE A 145 -12.74 8.29 -13.26
CA PHE A 145 -12.63 7.77 -11.90
C PHE A 145 -11.65 6.62 -11.87
N HIS A 146 -10.97 6.39 -10.75
CA HIS A 146 -10.18 5.17 -10.58
C HIS A 146 -10.27 4.66 -9.16
N ALA A 147 -10.16 3.34 -8.97
CA ALA A 147 -10.14 2.76 -7.64
C ALA A 147 -8.96 3.32 -6.84
N SER A 148 -9.17 3.61 -5.55
CA SER A 148 -8.07 4.04 -4.68
C SER A 148 -7.21 2.87 -4.26
N ALA A 149 -5.93 3.13 -3.97
CA ALA A 149 -5.04 2.11 -3.39
C ALA A 149 -5.56 1.59 -2.03
N SER A 150 -6.24 2.44 -1.25
CA SER A 150 -6.85 2.05 0.03
C SER A 150 -8.01 1.07 -0.16
N LEU A 151 -8.87 1.28 -1.17
CA LEU A 151 -9.93 0.35 -1.54
C LEU A 151 -9.34 -1.01 -1.93
N ILE A 152 -8.37 -1.03 -2.84
CA ILE A 152 -7.72 -2.26 -3.30
C ILE A 152 -7.08 -3.00 -2.13
N THR A 153 -6.31 -2.28 -1.29
CA THR A 153 -5.63 -2.87 -0.12
C THR A 153 -6.64 -3.45 0.87
N THR A 154 -7.72 -2.73 1.16
CA THR A 154 -8.78 -3.19 2.07
C THR A 154 -9.45 -4.45 1.53
N ARG A 155 -9.76 -4.47 0.23
CA ARG A 155 -10.41 -5.61 -0.40
C ARG A 155 -9.51 -6.84 -0.44
N VAL A 156 -8.22 -6.66 -0.73
CA VAL A 156 -7.21 -7.73 -0.66
C VAL A 156 -7.08 -8.27 0.77
N ALA A 157 -7.01 -7.38 1.78
CA ALA A 157 -6.93 -7.78 3.19
C ALA A 157 -8.15 -8.62 3.60
N GLU A 158 -9.35 -8.17 3.25
CA GLU A 158 -10.59 -8.88 3.57
C GLU A 158 -10.60 -10.29 2.94
N LEU A 159 -10.28 -10.39 1.65
CA LEU A 159 -10.33 -11.66 0.93
C LEU A 159 -9.23 -12.63 1.37
N ALA A 160 -8.01 -12.15 1.60
CA ALA A 160 -6.91 -12.95 2.14
C ALA A 160 -7.19 -13.39 3.59
N GLY A 161 -7.81 -12.51 4.39
CA GLY A 161 -8.19 -12.78 5.77
C GLY A 161 -9.17 -13.95 5.93
N ARG A 162 -10.00 -14.23 4.92
CA ARG A 162 -10.87 -15.42 4.88
C ARG A 162 -10.08 -16.75 4.87
N TRP A 163 -8.80 -16.69 4.51
CA TRP A 163 -7.87 -17.81 4.53
C TRP A 163 -6.90 -17.75 5.72
N GLY A 164 -7.09 -16.81 6.66
CA GLY A 164 -6.17 -16.56 7.76
C GLY A 164 -4.84 -15.91 7.35
N VAL A 165 -4.77 -15.30 6.16
CA VAL A 165 -3.57 -14.68 5.62
C VAL A 165 -3.63 -13.16 5.81
N GLY A 166 -2.57 -12.59 6.40
CA GLY A 166 -2.40 -11.14 6.60
C GLY A 166 -1.74 -10.43 5.42
N LEU A 167 -1.61 -9.11 5.51
CA LEU A 167 -0.82 -8.31 4.57
C LEU A 167 0.63 -8.16 5.05
N LYS A 168 1.58 -8.14 4.12
CA LYS A 168 2.97 -7.71 4.35
C LYS A 168 3.21 -6.24 4.02
N GLY A 169 2.47 -5.71 3.04
CA GLY A 169 2.63 -4.31 2.63
C GLY A 169 1.91 -4.00 1.32
N THR A 170 1.96 -2.71 0.95
CA THR A 170 1.42 -2.19 -0.30
C THR A 170 2.46 -1.29 -0.95
N ALA A 171 2.68 -1.48 -2.25
CA ALA A 171 3.50 -0.61 -3.08
C ALA A 171 2.62 0.07 -4.14
N LEU A 172 2.76 1.40 -4.24
CA LEU A 172 2.16 2.19 -5.31
C LEU A 172 3.26 2.61 -6.28
N VAL A 173 3.08 2.30 -7.56
CA VAL A 173 4.02 2.69 -8.63
C VAL A 173 3.25 3.51 -9.66
N GLY A 174 3.54 4.80 -9.71
CA GLY A 174 2.87 5.74 -10.60
C GLY A 174 2.87 7.16 -10.02
N PHE A 175 2.28 8.08 -10.77
CA PHE A 175 2.01 9.45 -10.35
C PHE A 175 0.50 9.61 -10.21
N SER A 176 -0.02 10.14 -9.12
CA SER A 176 -1.43 10.50 -9.04
C SER A 176 -1.70 11.73 -9.92
N PRO A 177 -2.73 11.72 -10.78
CA PRO A 177 -3.10 12.84 -11.64
C PRO A 177 -3.64 14.03 -10.83
#